data_AF-A0A7Y0ZFD8-F1
#
_entry.id   AF-A0A7Y0ZFD8-F1
#
_cell.length_a   1.000
_cell.length_b   1.000
_cell.length_c   1.000
_cell.angle_alpha   90.00
_cell.angle_beta   90.00
_cell.angle_gamma   90.00
#
_symmetry.space_group_name_H-M   'P 1'
#
loop_
_entity.id
_entity.type
_entity.pdbx_description
1 polymer ?
#
loop_
_entity_poly.entity_id
_entity_poly.type
_entity_poly.pdbx_seq_one_letter_code
_entity_poly.pdbx_strand_id
1 'polypeptide(L)'
;MSWEVISCWIESHPSLASWVQAAGSIAAILVAIWISSSDSRFRKRSEKYARRDAIVRCKWVLSNSGDIVEKIAKSLSDSRPSHRLIKIDIARLERLHGEIRELTFGPGMDSDIFGVVLGARLGVDRLSHKMQEILDLEDGVLFSLESLKDHFSCIDNAIENLNNMESALK
;
A
#
# COMPACT_ATOMS: atom_id res chain seq x y z
N MET A 1 -37.28 36.32 -40.69
CA MET A 1 -36.59 37.63 -40.63
C MET A 1 -35.56 37.71 -39.48
N SER A 2 -34.81 36.64 -39.19
CA SER A 2 -33.72 36.69 -38.19
C SER A 2 -32.34 36.45 -38.80
N TRP A 3 -32.26 35.74 -39.93
CA TRP A 3 -30.98 35.45 -40.58
C TRP A 3 -30.37 36.65 -41.31
N GLU A 4 -31.21 37.45 -41.98
CA GLU A 4 -30.77 38.67 -42.68
C GLU A 4 -30.28 39.77 -41.72
N VAL A 5 -30.81 39.80 -40.49
CA VAL A 5 -30.38 40.74 -39.45
C VAL A 5 -29.02 40.33 -38.87
N ILE A 6 -28.78 39.03 -38.71
CA ILE A 6 -27.48 38.51 -38.26
C ILE A 6 -26.41 38.72 -39.33
N SER A 7 -26.73 38.52 -40.61
CA SER A 7 -25.78 38.79 -41.71
C SER A 7 -25.50 40.28 -41.88
N CYS A 8 -26.52 41.16 -41.83
CA CYS A 8 -26.30 42.62 -41.90
C CYS A 8 -25.50 43.18 -40.72
N TRP A 9 -25.62 42.57 -39.54
CA TRP A 9 -24.84 42.94 -38.35
C TRP A 9 -23.37 42.53 -38.47
N ILE A 10 -23.10 41.35 -39.06
CA ILE A 10 -21.75 40.86 -39.38
C ILE A 10 -21.06 41.73 -40.45
N GLU A 11 -21.80 42.18 -41.46
CA GLU A 11 -21.26 43.04 -42.52
C GLU A 11 -20.91 44.45 -42.01
N SER A 12 -21.68 44.98 -41.05
CA SER A 12 -21.55 46.36 -40.57
C SER A 12 -20.52 46.57 -39.45
N HIS A 13 -19.98 45.50 -38.86
CA HIS A 13 -19.05 45.58 -37.72
C HIS A 13 -17.87 44.59 -37.80
N PRO A 14 -16.91 44.79 -38.72
CA PRO A 14 -15.71 43.94 -38.85
C PRO A 14 -14.83 43.90 -37.58
N SER A 15 -14.97 44.88 -36.68
CA SER A 15 -14.23 44.97 -35.42
C SER A 15 -14.84 44.17 -34.25
N LEU A 16 -16.11 43.75 -34.33
CA LEU A 16 -16.78 42.95 -33.29
C LEU A 16 -16.46 41.45 -33.40
N ALA A 17 -16.33 40.93 -34.63
CA ALA A 17 -15.98 39.53 -34.87
C ALA A 17 -14.55 39.18 -34.42
N SER A 18 -13.59 40.09 -34.61
CA SER A 18 -12.20 39.93 -34.16
C SER A 18 -12.09 39.81 -32.64
N TRP A 19 -12.88 40.59 -31.89
CA TRP A 19 -12.88 40.54 -30.43
C TRP A 19 -13.53 39.27 -29.87
N VAL A 20 -14.63 38.78 -30.48
CA VAL A 20 -15.24 37.50 -30.06
C VAL A 20 -14.32 36.32 -30.31
N GLN A 21 -13.57 36.32 -31.42
CA GLN A 21 -12.58 35.27 -31.70
C GLN A 21 -11.40 35.32 -30.71
N ALA A 22 -10.92 36.51 -30.38
CA ALA A 22 -9.87 36.70 -29.38
C ALA A 22 -10.35 36.31 -27.97
N ALA A 23 -11.56 36.73 -27.58
CA ALA A 23 -12.18 36.38 -26.31
C ALA A 23 -12.47 34.87 -26.19
N GLY A 24 -12.92 34.23 -27.28
CA GLY A 24 -13.12 32.79 -27.35
C GLY A 24 -11.81 32.01 -27.22
N SER A 25 -10.73 32.50 -27.84
CA SER A 25 -9.39 31.91 -27.71
C SER A 25 -8.85 32.01 -26.27
N ILE A 26 -9.02 33.17 -25.64
CA ILE A 26 -8.64 33.38 -24.22
C ILE A 26 -9.48 32.50 -23.30
N ALA A 27 -10.79 32.42 -23.51
CA ALA A 27 -11.69 31.57 -22.73
C ALA A 27 -11.32 30.08 -22.88
N ALA A 28 -11.00 29.62 -24.08
CA ALA A 28 -10.56 28.24 -24.33
C ALA A 28 -9.27 27.90 -23.59
N ILE A 29 -8.27 28.80 -23.60
CA ILE A 29 -7.02 28.63 -22.84
C ILE A 29 -7.31 28.56 -21.33
N LEU A 30 -8.17 29.42 -20.80
CA LEU A 30 -8.55 29.42 -19.39
C LEU A 30 -9.28 28.13 -18.99
N VAL A 31 -10.18 27.61 -19.83
CA VAL A 31 -10.87 26.34 -19.61
C VAL A 31 -9.88 25.17 -19.63
N ALA A 32 -8.90 25.17 -20.55
CA ALA A 32 -7.87 24.14 -20.59
C ALA A 32 -6.97 24.14 -19.35
N ILE A 33 -6.56 25.32 -18.86
CA ILE A 33 -5.81 25.45 -17.60
C ILE A 33 -6.66 24.98 -16.42
N TRP A 34 -7.95 25.33 -16.40
CA TRP A 34 -8.87 24.90 -15.34
C TRP A 34 -9.08 23.39 -15.33
N ILE A 35 -9.29 22.76 -16.50
CA ILE A 35 -9.47 21.30 -16.59
C ILE A 35 -8.19 20.58 -16.15
N SER A 36 -7.03 21.06 -16.58
CA SER A 36 -5.73 20.48 -16.22
C SER A 36 -5.43 20.65 -14.72
N SER A 37 -5.72 21.83 -14.16
CA SER A 37 -5.61 22.06 -12.73
C SER A 37 -6.60 21.22 -11.95
N SER A 38 -7.84 21.06 -12.43
CA SER A 38 -8.87 20.23 -11.80
C SER A 38 -8.43 18.78 -11.77
N ASP A 39 -8.05 18.23 -12.92
CA ASP A 39 -7.58 16.85 -13.07
C ASP A 39 -6.34 16.57 -12.20
N SER A 40 -5.38 17.50 -12.15
CA SER A 40 -4.21 17.38 -11.27
C SER A 40 -4.58 17.32 -9.78
N ARG A 41 -5.61 18.07 -9.35
CA ARG A 41 -6.09 18.05 -7.95
C ARG A 41 -6.86 16.77 -7.65
N PHE A 42 -7.69 16.31 -8.57
CA PHE A 42 -8.41 15.04 -8.44
C PHE A 42 -7.45 13.87 -8.35
N ARG A 43 -6.43 13.82 -9.22
CA ARG A 43 -5.39 12.77 -9.21
C ARG A 43 -4.58 12.77 -7.91
N LYS A 44 -4.15 13.94 -7.43
CA LYS A 44 -3.47 14.04 -6.12
C LYS A 44 -4.35 13.58 -4.95
N ARG A 45 -5.66 13.84 -5.01
CA ARG A 45 -6.59 13.35 -3.99
C ARG A 45 -6.73 11.83 -4.09
N SER A 46 -6.93 11.27 -5.28
CA SER A 46 -7.06 9.81 -5.46
C SER A 46 -5.79 9.07 -5.04
N GLU A 47 -4.61 9.59 -5.36
CA GLU A 47 -3.31 9.05 -4.91
C GLU A 47 -3.21 9.03 -3.38
N LYS A 48 -3.62 10.11 -2.69
CA LYS A 48 -3.63 10.15 -1.22
C LYS A 48 -4.61 9.14 -0.62
N TYR A 49 -5.79 8.99 -1.20
CA TYR A 49 -6.76 7.99 -0.74
C TYR A 49 -6.25 6.57 -0.98
N ALA A 50 -5.69 6.29 -2.16
CA ALA A 50 -5.10 4.98 -2.48
C ALA A 50 -3.94 4.65 -1.53
N ARG A 51 -3.08 5.63 -1.21
CA ARG A 51 -1.98 5.47 -0.24
C ARG A 51 -2.50 5.14 1.16
N ARG A 52 -3.49 5.90 1.66
CA ARG A 52 -4.11 5.63 2.97
C ARG A 52 -4.73 4.23 3.00
N ASP A 53 -5.47 3.86 1.96
CA ASP A 53 -6.09 2.54 1.87
C ASP A 53 -5.03 1.43 1.84
N ALA A 54 -3.93 1.62 1.11
CA ALA A 54 -2.79 0.70 1.12
C ALA A 54 -2.19 0.52 2.52
N ILE A 55 -1.98 1.61 3.27
CA ILE A 55 -1.47 1.54 4.65
C ILE A 55 -2.43 0.76 5.56
N VAL A 56 -3.73 1.03 5.48
CA VAL A 56 -4.74 0.33 6.29
C VAL A 56 -4.77 -1.17 5.95
N ARG A 57 -4.75 -1.53 4.66
CA ARG A 57 -4.71 -2.94 4.22
C ARG A 57 -3.44 -3.65 4.71
N CYS A 58 -2.29 -3.00 4.56
CA CYS A 58 -1.02 -3.57 5.01
C CYS A 58 -1.00 -3.76 6.52
N LYS A 59 -1.47 -2.76 7.28
CA LYS A 59 -1.57 -2.83 8.74
C LYS A 59 -2.47 -3.99 9.18
N TRP A 60 -3.63 -4.16 8.57
CA TRP A 60 -4.54 -5.27 8.90
C TRP A 60 -3.88 -6.64 8.70
N VAL A 61 -3.24 -6.87 7.53
CA VAL A 61 -2.56 -8.14 7.24
C VAL A 61 -1.35 -8.34 8.15
N LEU A 62 -0.54 -7.31 8.39
CA LEU A 62 0.64 -7.40 9.24
C LEU A 62 0.28 -7.65 10.71
N SER A 63 -0.77 -7.01 11.23
CA SER A 63 -1.27 -7.29 12.58
C SER A 63 -1.74 -8.74 12.73
N ASN A 64 -2.52 -9.26 11.77
CA ASN A 64 -2.93 -10.66 11.77
C ASN A 64 -1.71 -11.61 11.68
N SER A 65 -0.71 -11.24 10.88
CA SER A 65 0.54 -11.99 10.75
C SER A 65 1.31 -12.00 12.08
N GLY A 66 1.40 -10.86 12.76
CA GLY A 66 2.04 -10.72 14.07
C GLY A 66 1.41 -11.63 15.12
N ASP A 67 0.08 -11.63 15.22
CA ASP A 67 -0.66 -12.49 16.16
C ASP A 67 -0.39 -13.98 15.94
N ILE A 68 -0.31 -14.41 14.68
CA ILE A 68 -0.03 -15.80 14.33
C ILE A 68 1.40 -16.17 14.70
N VAL A 69 2.32 -15.30 14.35
CA VAL A 69 3.75 -15.46 14.60
C VAL A 69 4.03 -15.50 16.10
N GLU A 70 3.39 -14.66 16.90
CA GLU A 70 3.46 -14.69 18.37
C GLU A 70 2.90 -16.01 18.94
N LYS A 71 1.79 -16.52 18.41
CA LYS A 71 1.24 -17.82 18.83
C LYS A 71 2.21 -18.98 18.55
N ILE A 72 2.87 -18.95 17.39
CA ILE A 72 3.91 -19.93 17.04
C ILE A 72 5.08 -19.81 18.02
N ALA A 73 5.54 -18.60 18.30
CA ALA A 73 6.62 -18.32 19.26
C ALA A 73 6.33 -18.89 20.65
N LYS A 74 5.13 -18.62 21.18
CA LYS A 74 4.69 -19.14 22.49
C LYS A 74 4.62 -20.66 22.48
N SER A 75 4.07 -21.25 21.41
CA SER A 75 4.01 -22.71 21.27
C SER A 75 5.39 -23.38 21.26
N LEU A 76 6.40 -22.74 20.65
CA LEU A 76 7.80 -23.19 20.65
C LEU A 76 8.47 -23.06 22.02
N SER A 77 8.06 -22.07 22.82
CA SER A 77 8.64 -21.80 24.14
C SER A 77 8.05 -22.65 25.25
N ASP A 78 6.73 -22.84 25.24
CA ASP A 78 5.99 -23.42 26.36
C ASP A 78 6.10 -24.96 26.39
N SER A 79 6.47 -25.56 25.27
CA SER A 79 6.56 -27.02 25.14
C SER A 79 7.59 -27.39 24.09
N ARG A 80 8.21 -28.58 24.20
CA ARG A 80 8.98 -29.15 23.09
C ARG A 80 8.00 -29.48 21.96
N PRO A 81 7.99 -28.74 20.84
CA PRO A 81 6.99 -28.97 19.82
C PRO A 81 7.32 -30.28 19.09
N SER A 82 6.32 -31.12 18.89
CA SER A 82 6.49 -32.32 18.04
C SER A 82 6.83 -31.91 16.61
N HIS A 83 7.60 -32.75 15.89
CA HIS A 83 7.87 -32.56 14.45
C HIS A 83 6.60 -32.30 13.61
N ARG A 84 5.47 -32.91 14.00
CA ARG A 84 4.17 -32.68 13.33
C ARG A 84 3.69 -31.23 13.49
N LEU A 85 3.84 -30.65 14.69
CA LEU A 85 3.47 -29.26 14.97
C LEU A 85 4.37 -28.30 14.20
N ILE A 86 5.68 -28.53 14.20
CA ILE A 86 6.65 -27.71 13.46
C ILE A 86 6.30 -27.67 11.96
N LYS A 87 5.98 -28.82 11.34
CA LYS A 87 5.54 -28.88 9.93
C LYS A 87 4.26 -28.07 9.67
N ILE A 88 3.29 -28.11 10.59
CA ILE A 88 2.05 -27.34 10.47
C ILE A 88 2.34 -25.84 10.54
N ASP A 89 3.22 -25.43 11.47
CA ASP A 89 3.58 -24.03 11.65
C ASP A 89 4.40 -23.48 10.48
N ILE A 90 5.34 -24.26 9.92
CA ILE A 90 6.04 -23.89 8.67
C ILE A 90 5.03 -23.63 7.54
N ALA A 91 4.08 -24.56 7.31
CA ALA A 91 3.07 -24.37 6.27
C ALA A 91 2.17 -23.14 6.52
N ARG A 92 1.96 -22.77 7.80
CA ARG A 92 1.23 -21.56 8.16
C ARG A 92 2.06 -20.29 7.89
N LEU A 93 3.36 -20.31 8.14
CA LEU A 93 4.27 -19.21 7.80
C LEU A 93 4.41 -19.02 6.29
N GLU A 94 4.46 -20.10 5.50
CA GLU A 94 4.47 -20.02 4.04
C GLU A 94 3.19 -19.36 3.49
N ARG A 95 2.02 -19.65 4.07
CA ARG A 95 0.77 -18.98 3.72
C ARG A 95 0.81 -17.48 4.04
N LEU A 96 1.28 -17.12 5.23
CA LEU A 96 1.46 -15.71 5.62
C LEU A 96 2.43 -14.98 4.69
N HIS A 97 3.55 -15.62 4.34
CA HIS A 97 4.48 -15.07 3.38
C HIS A 97 3.81 -14.82 2.02
N GLY A 98 2.92 -15.72 1.58
CA GLY A 98 2.07 -15.53 0.40
C GLY A 98 1.13 -14.33 0.54
N GLU A 99 0.39 -14.23 1.65
CA GLU A 99 -0.53 -13.11 1.91
C GLU A 99 0.18 -11.75 1.93
N ILE A 100 1.34 -11.66 2.60
CA ILE A 100 2.15 -10.44 2.65
C ILE A 100 2.72 -10.12 1.25
N ARG A 101 3.06 -11.13 0.45
CA ARG A 101 3.52 -10.91 -0.92
C ARG A 101 2.42 -10.30 -1.78
N GLU A 102 1.19 -10.78 -1.69
CA GLU A 102 0.06 -10.25 -2.48
C GLU A 102 -0.22 -8.77 -2.17
N LEU A 103 0.07 -8.29 -0.96
CA LEU A 103 -0.02 -6.85 -0.63
C LEU A 103 0.84 -5.97 -1.54
N THR A 104 2.02 -6.45 -1.94
CA THR A 104 3.00 -5.67 -2.72
C THR A 104 2.52 -5.30 -4.11
N PHE A 105 1.46 -5.95 -4.61
CA PHE A 105 0.88 -5.69 -5.93
C PHE A 105 -0.40 -4.82 -5.87
N GLY A 106 -0.79 -4.35 -4.68
CA GLY A 106 -2.02 -3.58 -4.49
C GLY A 106 -1.94 -2.11 -4.93
N PRO A 107 -3.08 -1.47 -5.24
CA PRO A 107 -3.13 -0.05 -5.59
C PRO A 107 -2.70 0.83 -4.40
N GLY A 108 -1.95 1.90 -4.69
CA GLY A 108 -1.45 2.82 -3.65
C GLY A 108 -0.18 2.34 -2.93
N MET A 109 0.42 1.25 -3.39
CA MET A 109 1.73 0.78 -2.93
C MET A 109 2.84 1.68 -3.49
N ASP A 110 3.45 2.49 -2.63
CA ASP A 110 4.64 3.29 -2.95
C ASP A 110 5.92 2.63 -2.40
N SER A 111 7.08 3.23 -2.69
CA SER A 111 8.39 2.70 -2.25
C SER A 111 8.52 2.58 -0.74
N ASP A 112 7.92 3.49 0.03
CA ASP A 112 8.05 3.54 1.47
C ASP A 112 7.24 2.40 2.10
N ILE A 113 5.97 2.27 1.68
CA ILE A 113 5.08 1.18 2.11
C ILE A 113 5.67 -0.17 1.69
N PHE A 114 6.19 -0.26 0.46
CA PHE A 114 6.83 -1.47 -0.04
C PHE A 114 8.03 -1.88 0.81
N GLY A 115 8.92 -0.93 1.15
CA GLY A 115 10.08 -1.20 2.00
C GLY A 115 9.68 -1.75 3.37
N VAL A 116 8.63 -1.19 3.98
CA VAL A 116 8.10 -1.66 5.27
C VAL A 116 7.52 -3.07 5.17
N VAL A 117 6.67 -3.32 4.16
CA VAL A 117 6.05 -4.64 3.92
C VAL A 117 7.10 -5.70 3.61
N LEU A 118 8.13 -5.35 2.83
CA LEU A 118 9.23 -6.24 2.50
C LEU A 118 10.04 -6.63 3.75
N GLY A 119 10.28 -5.68 4.65
CA GLY A 119 10.95 -5.96 5.93
C GLY A 119 10.21 -7.01 6.77
N ALA A 120 8.89 -6.85 6.92
CA ALA A 120 8.05 -7.84 7.61
C ALA A 120 8.06 -9.20 6.91
N ARG A 121 7.97 -9.20 5.56
CA ARG A 121 8.01 -10.42 4.74
C ARG A 121 9.30 -11.21 4.95
N LEU A 122 10.44 -10.52 4.95
CA LEU A 122 11.75 -11.14 5.20
C LEU A 122 11.86 -11.70 6.62
N GLY A 123 11.23 -11.06 7.61
CA GLY A 123 11.13 -11.59 8.98
C GLY A 123 10.41 -12.94 9.04
N VAL A 124 9.24 -13.03 8.38
CA VAL A 124 8.46 -14.29 8.27
C VAL A 124 9.25 -15.37 7.54
N ASP A 125 9.95 -15.02 6.46
CA ASP A 125 10.74 -15.97 5.67
C ASP A 125 11.93 -16.54 6.47
N ARG A 126 12.65 -15.67 7.19
CA ARG A 126 13.73 -16.10 8.09
C ARG A 126 13.23 -17.02 9.21
N LEU A 127 12.08 -16.72 9.78
CA LEU A 127 11.46 -17.58 10.79
C LEU A 127 11.10 -18.95 10.20
N SER A 128 10.50 -18.98 9.01
CA SER A 128 10.17 -20.23 8.32
C SER A 128 11.42 -21.08 8.08
N HIS A 129 12.50 -20.45 7.60
CA HIS A 129 13.77 -21.13 7.40
C HIS A 129 14.37 -21.64 8.71
N LYS A 130 14.28 -20.87 9.79
CA LYS A 130 14.72 -21.33 11.11
C LYS A 130 13.91 -22.52 11.58
N MET A 131 12.59 -22.53 11.38
CA MET A 131 11.74 -23.67 11.73
C MET A 131 12.04 -24.91 10.88
N GLN A 132 12.44 -24.75 9.62
CA GLN A 132 12.92 -25.85 8.79
C GLN A 132 14.25 -26.42 9.32
N GLU A 133 15.21 -25.56 9.68
CA GLU A 133 16.46 -26.00 10.32
C GLU A 133 16.19 -26.79 11.60
N ILE A 134 15.20 -26.36 12.39
CA ILE A 134 14.77 -27.06 13.61
C ILE A 134 14.20 -28.44 13.30
N LEU A 135 13.42 -28.56 12.23
CA LEU A 135 12.84 -29.83 11.81
C LEU A 135 13.91 -30.85 11.35
N ASP A 136 15.04 -30.35 10.85
CA ASP A 136 16.16 -31.19 10.39
C ASP A 136 17.09 -31.63 11.54
N LEU A 137 16.98 -31.03 12.73
CA LEU A 137 17.70 -31.42 13.95
C LEU A 137 16.96 -32.55 14.69
N GLU A 138 17.69 -33.45 15.38
CA GLU A 138 17.09 -34.52 16.20
C GLU A 138 16.13 -33.97 17.27
N ASP A 139 15.03 -34.71 17.51
CA ASP A 139 13.92 -34.33 18.40
C ASP A 139 14.40 -33.72 19.76
N GLY A 140 13.91 -32.52 20.08
CA GLY A 140 13.91 -32.01 21.46
C GLY A 140 14.81 -30.81 21.78
N VAL A 141 15.29 -30.06 20.79
CA VAL A 141 15.95 -28.77 21.03
C VAL A 141 14.93 -27.74 21.53
N LEU A 142 15.12 -27.26 22.76
CA LEU A 142 14.34 -26.17 23.36
C LEU A 142 14.95 -24.84 22.91
N PHE A 143 14.13 -23.97 22.32
CA PHE A 143 14.57 -22.65 21.87
C PHE A 143 14.26 -21.60 22.91
N SER A 144 15.23 -20.73 23.16
CA SER A 144 14.95 -19.50 23.91
C SER A 144 14.09 -18.58 23.05
N LEU A 145 12.98 -18.10 23.61
CA LEU A 145 12.14 -17.04 23.05
C LEU A 145 12.98 -15.84 22.57
N GLU A 146 14.07 -15.54 23.28
CA GLU A 146 15.01 -14.46 22.94
C GLU A 146 15.59 -14.63 21.52
N SER A 147 15.91 -15.87 21.12
CA SER A 147 16.48 -16.16 19.79
C SER A 147 15.48 -15.99 18.65
N LEU A 148 14.18 -16.11 18.96
CA LEU A 148 13.10 -15.99 17.99
C LEU A 148 12.52 -14.57 17.96
N LYS A 149 12.65 -13.81 19.05
CA LYS A 149 12.15 -12.44 19.20
C LYS A 149 12.61 -11.48 18.09
N ASP A 150 13.85 -11.60 17.66
CA ASP A 150 14.41 -10.79 16.57
C ASP A 150 13.72 -11.02 15.22
N HIS A 151 13.14 -12.20 15.01
CA HIS A 151 12.42 -12.54 13.79
C HIS A 151 11.02 -11.93 13.75
N PHE A 152 10.41 -11.76 14.93
CA PHE A 152 9.05 -11.23 15.10
C PHE A 152 9.02 -9.71 15.21
N SER A 153 10.08 -9.10 15.78
CA SER A 153 10.22 -7.65 15.90
C SER A 153 10.15 -6.93 14.55
N CYS A 154 10.49 -7.62 13.45
CA CYS A 154 10.37 -7.09 12.10
C CYS A 154 8.91 -6.79 11.70
N ILE A 155 7.94 -7.57 12.19
CA ILE A 155 6.51 -7.33 11.96
C ILE A 155 6.02 -6.17 12.83
N ASP A 156 6.41 -6.14 14.11
CA ASP A 156 6.02 -5.07 15.03
C ASP A 156 6.57 -3.71 14.57
N ASN A 157 7.86 -3.65 14.21
CA ASN A 157 8.49 -2.46 13.64
C ASN A 157 7.80 -2.01 12.34
N ALA A 158 7.34 -2.96 11.52
CA ALA A 158 6.62 -2.64 10.30
C ALA A 158 5.23 -2.03 10.60
N ILE A 159 4.50 -2.57 11.56
CA ILE A 159 3.21 -2.02 12.02
C ILE A 159 3.41 -0.62 12.60
N GLU A 160 4.45 -0.41 13.41
CA GLU A 160 4.77 0.91 13.97
C GLU A 160 5.10 1.92 12.87
N ASN A 161 5.92 1.54 11.89
CA ASN A 161 6.23 2.39 10.74
C ASN A 161 4.97 2.76 9.94
N LEU A 162 4.05 1.81 9.72
CA LEU A 162 2.77 2.10 9.07
C LEU A 162 1.89 3.05 9.89
N ASN A 163 1.87 2.95 11.22
CA ASN A 163 1.16 3.89 12.10
C ASN A 163 1.74 5.31 12.02
N ASN A 164 3.07 5.42 11.93
CA ASN A 164 3.75 6.71 11.76
C ASN A 164 3.42 7.32 10.39
N MET A 165 3.40 6.52 9.33
CA MET A 165 2.99 6.95 7.99
C MET A 165 1.51 7.37 7.93
N GLU A 166 0.61 6.62 8.58
CA GLU A 166 -0.82 6.96 8.69
C GLU A 166 -1.03 8.30 9.40
N SER A 167 -0.29 8.51 10.50
CA SER A 167 -0.35 9.74 11.29
C SER A 167 0.19 10.95 10.53
N ALA A 168 1.25 10.79 9.75
CA ALA A 168 1.81 11.84 8.90
C ALA A 168 0.88 12.24 7.72
N LEU A 169 -0.11 11.40 7.40
CA LEU A 169 -1.09 11.70 6.36
C LEU A 169 -2.29 12.51 6.87
N LYS A 170 -2.50 12.63 8.19
CA LYS A 170 -3.60 13.41 8.81
C LYS A 170 -3.35 14.91 8.66
#